data_AF-A0AAW1R3E9-F1
#
_entry.id   AF-A0AAW1R3E9-F1
#
_cell.length_a   1.000
_cell.length_b   1.000
_cell.length_c   1.000
_cell.angle_alpha   90.00
_cell.angle_beta   90.00
_cell.angle_gamma   90.00
#
_symmetry.space_group_name_H-M   'P 1'
#
loop_
_entity.id
_entity.type
_entity.pdbx_description
1 polymer ?
#
loop_
_entity_poly.entity_id
_entity_poly.type
_entity_poly.pdbx_seq_one_letter_code
_entity_poly.pdbx_strand_id
1 'polypeptide(L)'
;MMLRLEGKMHSCPLFSNRIHSLSSRPLPCPSRVLRASTRRVQPCRAASSASQASLAEPAAYEKLKEVYDYLQSLPPSDRQGASNEILTTLNSLKKDGKLQKFGKRLEERVDRRNVFMGELRRVGVKVPDSIGKLSVRNDAAFLITVVGTTSVVAVAAGFLPGDWGFFVPYLTGGISIATLVIGSTAPGFLQFFIDKFAQVFPDYRERVLRHEAAHLLAGYLMGVPVTGFSLDIGKAHTDFAEAKLQRRLIEQRLNETEVDQLALVAMAGASAEAMKYDEVLGQNADMSDLQRIMLRSSKKMDDAQQQNMTRWAVYECCRLLSDYSAEYEALQAAMKSRSSVAECIRAIELTGSS
;
A
#
# COMPACT_ATOMS: atom_id res chain seq x y z
N MET A 1 57.79 7.95 9.42
CA MET A 1 57.79 7.63 7.98
C MET A 1 56.56 8.28 7.37
N MET A 2 56.75 9.51 6.87
CA MET A 2 55.73 10.33 6.22
C MET A 2 55.40 9.77 4.83
N LEU A 3 54.13 9.70 4.45
CA LEU A 3 53.74 9.70 3.05
C LEU A 3 52.70 10.80 2.81
N ARG A 4 53.20 11.84 2.15
CA ARG A 4 52.56 13.05 1.65
C ARG A 4 52.05 12.74 0.25
N LEU A 5 50.76 12.82 0.00
CA LEU A 5 50.19 12.76 -1.34
C LEU A 5 49.91 14.18 -1.82
N GLU A 6 50.72 14.63 -2.78
CA GLU A 6 50.57 15.91 -3.47
C GLU A 6 49.46 15.82 -4.54
N GLY A 7 48.64 16.86 -4.58
CA GLY A 7 47.65 17.09 -5.63
C GLY A 7 48.28 17.62 -6.91
N LYS A 8 47.70 17.24 -8.05
CA LYS A 8 47.97 17.84 -9.35
C LYS A 8 46.64 18.19 -10.02
N MET A 9 46.32 19.49 -9.98
CA MET A 9 45.33 20.13 -10.86
C MET A 9 45.96 20.29 -12.24
N HIS A 10 45.27 19.83 -13.29
CA HIS A 10 45.53 20.27 -14.66
C HIS A 10 44.23 20.69 -15.33
N SER A 11 44.30 21.88 -15.90
CA SER A 11 43.23 22.70 -16.45
C SER A 11 42.77 22.25 -17.85
N CYS A 12 41.55 22.68 -18.19
CA CYS A 12 40.89 22.66 -19.50
C CYS A 12 41.78 23.07 -20.69
N PRO A 13 41.35 22.72 -21.92
CA PRO A 13 40.79 23.79 -22.73
C PRO A 13 39.52 23.42 -23.52
N LEU A 14 38.58 24.38 -23.50
CA LEU A 14 37.82 24.93 -24.63
C LEU A 14 37.39 23.96 -25.75
N PHE A 15 36.08 23.69 -25.85
CA PHE A 15 35.44 23.46 -27.14
C PHE A 15 34.19 24.34 -27.31
N SER A 16 34.21 25.02 -28.45
CA SER A 16 33.34 26.10 -28.91
C SER A 16 31.92 25.63 -29.22
N ASN A 17 30.94 26.32 -28.64
CA ASN A 17 29.53 26.24 -29.02
C ASN A 17 29.32 26.89 -30.39
N ARG A 18 29.07 26.07 -31.42
CA ARG A 18 28.62 26.56 -32.73
C ARG A 18 27.10 26.37 -32.85
N ILE A 19 26.37 27.43 -32.52
CA ILE A 19 24.94 27.58 -32.79
C ILE A 19 24.79 27.83 -34.30
N HIS A 20 24.18 26.90 -35.03
CA HIS A 20 23.72 27.15 -36.40
C HIS A 20 22.24 27.56 -36.38
N SER A 21 22.01 28.81 -36.77
CA SER A 21 20.70 29.37 -37.06
C SER A 21 20.06 28.67 -38.27
N LEU A 22 18.88 28.07 -38.09
CA LEU A 22 18.07 27.62 -39.20
C LEU A 22 17.28 28.81 -39.76
N SER A 23 17.70 29.22 -40.96
CA SER A 23 17.10 30.24 -41.80
C SER A 23 15.77 29.74 -42.36
N SER A 24 14.73 30.55 -42.16
CA SER A 24 13.38 30.41 -42.69
C SER A 24 13.34 30.81 -44.17
N ARG A 25 12.85 29.90 -45.02
CA ARG A 25 12.29 30.26 -46.34
C ARG A 25 11.01 29.46 -46.62
N PRO A 26 9.96 30.11 -47.17
CA PRO A 26 8.64 29.52 -47.31
C PRO A 26 8.53 28.69 -48.60
N LEU A 27 7.78 27.58 -48.53
CA LEU A 27 7.39 26.78 -49.69
C LEU A 27 6.10 27.33 -50.32
N PRO A 28 5.95 27.25 -51.66
CA PRO A 28 4.77 27.76 -52.36
C PRO A 28 3.59 26.78 -52.30
N CYS A 29 2.40 27.32 -52.08
CA CYS A 29 1.11 26.63 -52.21
C CYS A 29 0.77 26.33 -53.68
N PRO A 30 0.25 25.14 -54.00
CA PRO A 30 -0.63 24.94 -55.14
C PRO A 30 -2.08 24.79 -54.68
N SER A 31 -2.91 25.75 -55.07
CA SER A 31 -4.37 25.69 -54.99
C SER A 31 -4.91 24.56 -55.87
N ARG A 32 -5.48 23.52 -55.26
CA ARG A 32 -6.23 22.48 -55.98
C ARG A 32 -7.66 22.44 -55.49
N VAL A 33 -8.55 22.95 -56.34
CA VAL A 33 -10.01 22.85 -56.24
C VAL A 33 -10.40 21.37 -56.20
N LEU A 34 -11.06 20.93 -55.13
CA LEU A 34 -11.70 19.61 -55.04
C LEU A 34 -13.20 19.78 -54.84
N ARG A 35 -13.94 19.30 -55.84
CA ARG A 35 -15.40 19.23 -55.91
C ARG A 35 -15.97 18.46 -54.72
N ALA A 36 -17.00 19.03 -54.09
CA ALA A 36 -17.85 18.32 -53.14
C ALA A 36 -18.62 17.19 -53.86
N SER A 37 -18.35 15.95 -53.47
CA SER A 37 -19.15 14.78 -53.84
C SER A 37 -20.01 14.39 -52.64
N THR A 38 -21.29 14.70 -52.68
CA THR A 38 -22.27 14.29 -51.69
C THR A 38 -22.57 12.80 -51.87
N ARG A 39 -21.89 11.95 -51.09
CA ARG A 39 -22.20 10.52 -51.00
C ARG A 39 -23.24 10.30 -49.89
N ARG A 40 -24.46 9.99 -50.29
CA ARG A 40 -25.59 9.61 -49.43
C ARG A 40 -25.25 8.27 -48.75
N VAL A 41 -24.91 8.31 -47.47
CA VAL A 41 -24.71 7.11 -46.64
C VAL A 41 -26.07 6.57 -46.22
N GLN A 42 -26.42 5.38 -46.69
CA GLN A 42 -27.56 4.62 -46.17
C GLN A 42 -27.29 4.21 -44.72
N PRO A 43 -28.27 4.28 -43.81
CA PRO A 43 -28.09 3.76 -42.46
C PRO A 43 -28.12 2.23 -42.52
N CYS A 44 -26.96 1.60 -42.29
CA CYS A 44 -26.91 0.19 -41.95
C CYS A 44 -27.65 -0.01 -40.62
N ARG A 45 -28.70 -0.82 -40.66
CA ARG A 45 -29.47 -1.27 -39.51
C ARG A 45 -28.55 -2.13 -38.64
N ALA A 46 -27.86 -1.51 -37.68
CA ALA A 46 -27.11 -2.23 -36.66
C ALA A 46 -28.12 -2.99 -35.81
N ALA A 47 -28.01 -4.32 -35.82
CA ALA A 47 -28.75 -5.19 -34.94
C ALA A 47 -28.48 -4.78 -33.49
N SER A 48 -29.54 -4.49 -32.76
CA SER A 48 -29.55 -4.24 -31.33
C SER A 48 -29.19 -5.53 -30.59
N SER A 49 -27.90 -5.75 -30.33
CA SER A 49 -27.41 -6.71 -29.33
C SER A 49 -26.70 -6.02 -28.16
N ALA A 50 -26.84 -4.70 -28.04
CA ALA A 50 -26.36 -3.92 -26.91
C ALA A 50 -27.52 -3.64 -25.94
N SER A 51 -27.98 -4.65 -25.18
CA SER A 51 -28.90 -4.42 -24.04
C SER A 51 -29.02 -5.59 -23.06
N GLN A 52 -28.04 -6.50 -22.97
CA GLN A 52 -28.08 -7.57 -21.95
C GLN A 52 -26.84 -7.65 -21.05
N ALA A 53 -25.77 -6.90 -21.31
CA ALA A 53 -24.59 -6.88 -20.46
C ALA A 53 -24.77 -6.02 -19.18
N SER A 54 -25.63 -5.00 -19.17
CA SER A 54 -25.69 -4.01 -18.08
C SER A 54 -26.65 -4.35 -16.93
N LEU A 55 -27.40 -5.46 -17.01
CA LEU A 55 -28.37 -5.86 -15.97
C LEU A 55 -27.89 -7.03 -15.10
N ALA A 56 -26.84 -7.76 -15.50
CA ALA A 56 -26.32 -8.93 -14.80
C ALA A 56 -25.07 -8.68 -13.94
N GLU A 57 -24.47 -7.49 -14.07
CA GLU A 57 -23.32 -7.02 -13.29
C GLU A 57 -23.63 -6.81 -11.79
N PRO A 58 -24.71 -6.11 -11.38
CA PRO A 58 -24.93 -5.80 -9.96
C PRO A 58 -25.20 -7.06 -9.12
N ALA A 59 -25.94 -8.04 -9.65
CA ALA A 59 -26.32 -9.26 -8.93
C ALA A 59 -25.11 -10.13 -8.51
N ALA A 60 -24.01 -10.09 -9.27
CA ALA A 60 -22.79 -10.84 -8.93
C ALA A 60 -22.07 -10.27 -7.71
N TYR A 61 -21.97 -8.94 -7.65
CA TYR A 61 -21.35 -8.23 -6.54
C TYR A 61 -22.26 -8.18 -5.32
N GLU A 62 -23.59 -8.24 -5.49
CA GLU A 62 -24.54 -8.40 -4.39
C GLU A 62 -24.33 -9.70 -3.64
N LYS A 63 -24.22 -10.85 -4.34
CA LYS A 63 -23.90 -12.12 -3.71
C LYS A 63 -22.57 -12.09 -2.96
N LEU A 64 -21.56 -11.44 -3.54
CA LEU A 64 -20.26 -11.27 -2.88
C LEU A 64 -20.41 -10.41 -1.60
N LYS A 65 -21.18 -9.33 -1.67
CA LYS A 65 -21.46 -8.45 -0.54
C LYS A 65 -22.17 -9.19 0.60
N GLU A 66 -23.17 -10.02 0.29
CA GLU A 66 -23.86 -10.84 1.31
C GLU A 66 -22.91 -11.75 2.08
N VAL A 67 -21.97 -12.40 1.37
CA VAL A 67 -20.96 -13.27 2.01
C VAL A 67 -20.01 -12.46 2.90
N TYR A 68 -19.61 -11.26 2.46
CA TYR A 68 -18.78 -10.35 3.27
C TYR A 68 -19.52 -9.84 4.51
N ASP A 69 -20.77 -9.41 4.37
CA ASP A 69 -21.59 -8.91 5.47
C ASP A 69 -21.86 -10.02 6.50
N TYR A 70 -22.11 -11.25 6.03
CA TYR A 70 -22.20 -12.44 6.90
C TYR A 70 -20.91 -12.67 7.67
N LEU A 71 -19.75 -12.63 7.02
CA LEU A 71 -18.46 -12.82 7.69
C LEU A 71 -18.19 -11.76 8.76
N GLN A 72 -18.54 -10.50 8.49
CA GLN A 72 -18.38 -9.42 9.46
C GLN A 72 -19.28 -9.59 10.69
N SER A 73 -20.43 -10.24 10.54
CA SER A 73 -21.33 -10.57 11.65
C SER A 73 -20.81 -11.69 12.57
N LEU A 74 -19.86 -12.51 12.09
CA LEU A 74 -19.33 -13.63 12.84
C LEU A 74 -18.24 -13.23 13.85
N PRO A 75 -18.19 -13.93 15.02
CA PRO A 75 -17.07 -13.80 15.95
C PRO A 75 -15.75 -14.29 15.32
N PRO A 76 -14.58 -13.78 15.75
CA PRO A 76 -13.29 -14.06 15.11
C PRO A 76 -12.93 -15.56 14.96
N SER A 77 -13.38 -16.41 15.89
CA SER A 77 -13.15 -17.87 15.85
C SER A 77 -13.76 -18.55 14.64
N ASP A 78 -14.90 -18.05 14.16
CA ASP A 78 -15.73 -18.74 13.16
C ASP A 78 -15.49 -18.20 11.75
N ARG A 79 -14.75 -17.09 11.63
CA ARG A 79 -14.40 -16.44 10.35
C ARG A 79 -13.55 -17.33 9.45
N GLN A 80 -12.84 -18.31 9.99
CA GLN A 80 -12.03 -19.25 9.22
C GLN A 80 -12.88 -20.15 8.31
N GLY A 81 -14.07 -20.57 8.76
CA GLY A 81 -14.99 -21.37 7.95
C GLY A 81 -15.53 -20.57 6.76
N ALA A 82 -16.08 -19.39 7.05
CA ALA A 82 -16.69 -18.47 6.09
C ALA A 82 -15.69 -17.92 5.05
N SER A 83 -14.41 -17.80 5.40
CA SER A 83 -13.37 -17.36 4.46
C SER A 83 -13.17 -18.32 3.28
N ASN A 84 -13.44 -19.63 3.45
CA ASN A 84 -13.42 -20.57 2.32
C ASN A 84 -14.58 -20.31 1.36
N GLU A 85 -15.73 -19.85 1.87
CA GLU A 85 -16.92 -19.52 1.07
C GLU A 85 -16.68 -18.28 0.19
N ILE A 86 -15.91 -17.31 0.69
CA ILE A 86 -15.44 -16.17 -0.13
C ILE A 86 -14.58 -16.68 -1.28
N LEU A 87 -13.62 -17.56 -0.99
CA LEU A 87 -12.73 -18.09 -2.02
C LEU A 87 -13.50 -18.90 -3.08
N THR A 88 -14.47 -19.72 -2.69
CA THR A 88 -15.29 -20.48 -3.64
C THR A 88 -16.16 -19.55 -4.47
N THR A 89 -16.73 -18.50 -3.88
CA THR A 89 -17.52 -17.48 -4.58
C THR A 89 -16.67 -16.70 -5.58
N LEU A 90 -15.49 -16.21 -5.18
CA LEU A 90 -14.55 -15.53 -6.09
C LEU A 90 -14.12 -16.44 -7.25
N ASN A 91 -13.82 -17.71 -6.96
CA ASN A 91 -13.48 -18.68 -8.01
C ASN A 91 -14.66 -18.98 -8.95
N SER A 92 -15.89 -19.01 -8.44
CA SER A 92 -17.10 -19.12 -9.27
C SER A 92 -17.22 -17.91 -10.20
N LEU A 93 -17.10 -16.70 -9.66
CA LEU A 93 -17.18 -15.47 -10.43
C LEU A 93 -16.06 -15.34 -11.47
N LYS A 94 -14.85 -15.84 -11.15
CA LYS A 94 -13.74 -15.95 -12.12
C LYS A 94 -14.09 -16.92 -13.26
N LYS A 95 -14.65 -18.10 -12.95
CA LYS A 95 -15.10 -19.07 -13.97
C LYS A 95 -16.20 -18.51 -14.87
N ASP A 96 -17.09 -17.71 -14.31
CA ASP A 96 -18.17 -17.03 -15.03
C ASP A 96 -17.66 -15.83 -15.87
N GLY A 97 -16.35 -15.56 -15.87
CA GLY A 97 -15.73 -14.47 -16.63
C GLY A 97 -15.97 -13.07 -16.06
N LYS A 98 -16.55 -12.97 -14.86
CA LYS A 98 -16.89 -11.69 -14.20
C LYS A 98 -15.72 -11.06 -13.45
N LEU A 99 -14.73 -11.86 -13.04
CA LEU A 99 -13.49 -11.37 -12.44
C LEU A 99 -12.32 -11.72 -13.35
N GLN A 100 -11.77 -10.72 -14.04
CA GLN A 100 -10.69 -10.91 -15.00
C GLN A 100 -9.31 -10.75 -14.34
N LYS A 101 -9.22 -9.95 -13.27
CA LYS A 101 -7.95 -9.61 -12.63
C LYS A 101 -7.66 -10.44 -11.38
N PHE A 102 -8.67 -11.10 -10.82
CA PHE A 102 -8.47 -11.99 -9.68
C PHE A 102 -7.47 -13.12 -10.00
N GLY A 103 -6.34 -13.12 -9.28
CA GLY A 103 -5.27 -14.09 -9.51
C GLY A 103 -4.50 -13.91 -10.82
N LYS A 104 -4.64 -12.79 -11.53
CA LYS A 104 -3.96 -12.56 -12.82
C LYS A 104 -2.43 -12.56 -12.67
N ARG A 105 -1.90 -12.00 -11.58
CA ARG A 105 -0.45 -11.97 -11.33
C ARG A 105 0.12 -13.36 -11.04
N LEU A 106 -0.70 -14.30 -10.58
CA LEU A 106 -0.29 -15.68 -10.38
C LEU A 106 0.01 -16.40 -11.72
N GLU A 107 -0.72 -16.02 -12.78
CA GLU A 107 -0.57 -16.61 -14.12
C GLU A 107 0.70 -16.11 -14.82
N GLU A 108 1.13 -14.88 -14.51
CA GLU A 108 2.33 -14.25 -15.09
C GLU A 108 3.66 -14.82 -14.57
N ARG A 109 3.64 -15.71 -13.56
CA ARG A 109 4.80 -16.32 -12.88
C ARG A 109 5.96 -15.34 -12.60
N VAL A 110 6.02 -14.85 -11.37
CA VAL A 110 7.18 -14.09 -10.89
C VAL A 110 8.18 -15.03 -10.22
N ASP A 111 9.28 -15.35 -10.89
CA ASP A 111 10.35 -16.14 -10.29
C ASP A 111 11.18 -15.30 -9.31
N ARG A 112 11.51 -15.91 -8.17
CA ARG A 112 12.38 -15.30 -7.16
C ARG A 112 13.75 -15.03 -7.77
N ARG A 113 14.24 -13.80 -7.63
CA ARG A 113 15.59 -13.40 -8.06
C ARG A 113 16.32 -12.58 -7.01
N ASN A 114 17.62 -12.45 -7.17
CA ASN A 114 18.41 -11.54 -6.34
C ASN A 114 18.13 -10.09 -6.75
N VAL A 115 17.80 -9.26 -5.76
CA VAL A 115 17.51 -7.83 -5.96
C VAL A 115 18.45 -6.99 -5.13
N PHE A 116 19.11 -6.03 -5.78
CA PHE A 116 20.02 -5.09 -5.13
C PHE A 116 19.33 -3.77 -4.76
N MET A 117 19.88 -3.05 -3.79
CA MET A 117 19.31 -1.77 -3.32
C MET A 117 19.20 -0.71 -4.43
N GLY A 118 20.10 -0.73 -5.42
CA GLY A 118 20.04 0.18 -6.56
C GLY A 118 18.84 -0.08 -7.48
N GLU A 119 18.35 -1.32 -7.55
CA GLU A 119 17.16 -1.67 -8.34
C GLU A 119 15.87 -1.18 -7.67
N LEU A 120 15.83 -1.16 -6.33
CA LEU A 120 14.68 -0.62 -5.58
C LEU A 120 14.44 0.85 -5.94
N ARG A 121 15.50 1.66 -6.06
CA ARG A 121 15.37 3.06 -6.50
C ARG A 121 14.80 3.19 -7.91
N ARG A 122 15.08 2.24 -8.80
CA ARG A 122 14.58 2.26 -10.19
C ARG A 122 13.09 1.95 -10.29
N VAL A 123 12.54 1.20 -9.34
CA VAL A 123 11.09 0.91 -9.27
C VAL A 123 10.31 1.92 -8.42
N GLY A 124 10.94 3.04 -8.09
CA GLY A 124 10.27 4.17 -7.42
C GLY A 124 10.44 4.22 -5.91
N VAL A 125 11.18 3.30 -5.28
CA VAL A 125 11.48 3.39 -3.85
C VAL A 125 12.37 4.61 -3.56
N LYS A 126 11.89 5.54 -2.73
CA LYS A 126 12.61 6.79 -2.44
C LYS A 126 13.89 6.55 -1.64
N VAL A 127 13.76 5.83 -0.53
CA VAL A 127 14.87 5.52 0.38
C VAL A 127 14.86 4.03 0.69
N PRO A 128 15.61 3.20 -0.05
CA PRO A 128 15.64 1.74 0.17
C PRO A 128 16.09 1.36 1.59
N ASP A 129 16.97 2.16 2.19
CA ASP A 129 17.49 1.92 3.54
C ASP A 129 16.46 2.19 4.65
N SER A 130 15.28 2.74 4.32
CA SER A 130 14.18 2.91 5.28
C SER A 130 13.39 1.62 5.49
N ILE A 131 13.47 0.68 4.54
CA ILE A 131 12.79 -0.62 4.63
C ILE A 131 13.48 -1.46 5.70
N GLY A 132 12.70 -2.00 6.62
CA GLY A 132 13.17 -2.79 7.77
C GLY A 132 13.72 -1.97 8.94
N LYS A 133 13.73 -0.63 8.87
CA LYS A 133 14.04 0.24 10.02
C LYS A 133 12.76 0.63 10.74
N LEU A 134 12.72 0.44 12.06
CA LEU A 134 11.60 0.92 12.86
C LEU A 134 11.56 2.45 12.80
N SER A 135 10.41 3.00 12.41
CA SER A 135 10.17 4.42 12.54
C SER A 135 9.78 4.76 13.98
N VAL A 136 10.35 5.86 14.48
CA VAL A 136 9.99 6.47 15.77
C VAL A 136 9.22 7.78 15.59
N ARG A 137 8.76 8.07 14.36
CA ARG A 137 8.16 9.36 14.00
C ARG A 137 6.88 9.66 14.79
N ASN A 138 5.99 8.67 14.88
CA ASN A 138 4.72 8.83 15.60
C ASN A 138 4.96 8.95 17.11
N ASP A 139 5.87 8.15 17.65
CA ASP A 139 6.26 8.19 19.06
C ASP A 139 6.85 9.55 19.42
N ALA A 140 7.78 10.05 18.61
CA ALA A 140 8.41 11.36 18.80
C ALA A 140 7.37 12.48 18.69
N ALA A 141 6.48 12.45 17.70
CA ALA A 141 5.43 13.46 17.53
C ALA A 141 4.48 13.48 18.74
N PHE A 142 4.09 12.31 19.24
CA PHE A 142 3.26 12.20 20.44
C PHE A 142 4.00 12.75 21.67
N LEU A 143 5.22 12.30 21.94
CA LEU A 143 6.00 12.72 23.11
C LEU A 143 6.30 14.23 23.08
N ILE A 144 6.72 14.77 21.94
CA ILE A 144 6.97 16.22 21.78
C ILE A 144 5.68 17.01 22.02
N THR A 145 4.54 16.53 21.54
CA THR A 145 3.25 17.21 21.73
C THR A 145 2.82 17.15 23.20
N VAL A 146 2.87 15.99 23.84
CA VAL A 146 2.49 15.83 25.25
C VAL A 146 3.40 16.66 26.15
N VAL A 147 4.72 16.56 25.99
CA VAL A 147 5.68 17.31 26.81
C VAL A 147 5.60 18.80 26.53
N GLY A 148 5.49 19.19 25.26
CA GLY A 148 5.39 20.59 24.85
C GLY A 148 4.12 21.26 25.37
N THR A 149 2.96 20.63 25.17
CA THR A 149 1.67 21.18 25.63
C THR A 149 1.58 21.22 27.15
N THR A 150 1.99 20.17 27.86
CA THR A 150 2.00 20.18 29.34
C THR A 150 2.95 21.23 29.89
N SER A 151 4.11 21.46 29.26
CA SER A 151 5.06 22.50 29.67
C SER A 151 4.49 23.90 29.45
N VAL A 152 3.88 24.17 28.30
CA VAL A 152 3.26 25.47 28.01
C VAL A 152 2.10 25.75 28.97
N VAL A 153 1.25 24.76 29.22
CA VAL A 153 0.13 24.89 30.16
C VAL A 153 0.65 25.09 31.59
N ALA A 154 1.68 24.36 32.00
CA ALA A 154 2.27 24.53 33.33
C ALA A 154 2.83 25.94 33.54
N VAL A 155 3.55 26.48 32.55
CA VAL A 155 4.09 27.85 32.63
C VAL A 155 2.97 28.88 32.66
N ALA A 156 1.97 28.75 31.78
CA ALA A 156 0.84 29.67 31.73
C ALA A 156 0.00 29.63 33.01
N ALA A 157 -0.23 28.43 33.54
CA ALA A 157 -0.98 28.23 34.77
C ALA A 157 -0.24 28.76 36.01
N GLY A 158 1.09 28.87 35.98
CA GLY A 158 1.87 29.50 37.05
C GLY A 158 1.53 30.98 37.29
N PHE A 159 0.87 31.66 36.34
CA PHE A 159 0.36 33.02 36.51
C PHE A 159 -1.04 33.09 37.12
N LEU A 160 -1.68 31.96 37.42
CA LEU A 160 -3.01 31.94 38.04
C LEU A 160 -2.94 32.38 39.51
N PRO A 161 -3.93 33.15 39.99
CA PRO A 161 -3.96 33.61 41.37
C PRO A 161 -4.32 32.49 42.36
N GLY A 162 -3.79 32.61 43.58
CA GLY A 162 -4.03 31.68 44.68
C GLY A 162 -3.42 30.31 44.43
N ASP A 163 -3.98 29.29 45.08
CA ASP A 163 -3.42 27.94 45.08
C ASP A 163 -3.47 27.26 43.70
N TRP A 164 -4.28 27.76 42.77
CA TRP A 164 -4.36 27.26 41.39
C TRP A 164 -3.04 27.42 40.63
N GLY A 165 -2.28 28.48 40.90
CA GLY A 165 -0.95 28.69 40.32
C GLY A 165 0.09 27.67 40.81
N PHE A 166 -0.18 27.01 41.94
CA PHE A 166 0.62 25.89 42.45
C PHE A 166 0.10 24.56 41.90
N PHE A 167 -1.18 24.21 42.12
CA PHE A 167 -1.69 22.87 41.82
C PHE A 167 -1.71 22.52 40.32
N VAL A 168 -2.07 23.46 39.46
CA VAL A 168 -2.24 23.19 38.02
C VAL A 168 -0.92 22.81 37.35
N PRO A 169 0.19 23.56 37.54
CA PRO A 169 1.49 23.17 36.98
C PRO A 169 1.97 21.78 37.39
N TYR A 170 1.81 21.39 38.66
CA TYR A 170 2.19 20.06 39.14
C TYR A 170 1.33 18.96 38.53
N LEU A 171 0.01 19.17 38.45
CA LEU A 171 -0.90 18.21 37.81
C LEU A 171 -0.53 18.01 36.33
N THR A 172 -0.28 19.11 35.61
CA THR A 172 0.07 19.05 34.18
C THR A 172 1.46 18.45 33.94
N GLY A 173 2.45 18.77 34.78
CA GLY A 173 3.76 18.14 34.73
C GLY A 173 3.70 16.64 35.05
N GLY A 174 2.80 16.24 35.95
CA GLY A 174 2.50 14.85 36.27
C GLY A 174 2.06 14.01 35.06
N ILE A 175 1.40 14.61 34.05
CA ILE A 175 0.99 13.91 32.82
C ILE A 175 2.20 13.40 32.03
N SER A 176 3.28 14.20 31.93
CA SER A 176 4.52 13.78 31.26
C SER A 176 5.20 12.63 31.99
N ILE A 177 5.20 12.66 33.34
CA ILE A 177 5.73 11.57 34.17
C ILE A 177 4.88 10.31 33.97
N ALA A 178 3.56 10.43 34.02
CA ALA A 178 2.63 9.32 33.79
C ALA A 178 2.84 8.68 32.41
N THR A 179 3.05 9.51 31.38
CA THR A 179 3.35 9.03 30.02
C THR A 179 4.62 8.19 29.98
N LEU A 180 5.69 8.63 30.66
CA LEU A 180 6.94 7.89 30.78
C LEU A 180 6.75 6.56 31.54
N VAL A 181 6.00 6.58 32.64
CA VAL A 181 5.68 5.38 33.44
C VAL A 181 4.90 4.37 32.60
N ILE A 182 3.86 4.80 31.88
CA ILE A 182 3.07 3.93 31.00
C ILE A 182 3.94 3.38 29.87
N GLY A 183 4.75 4.21 29.21
CA GLY A 183 5.67 3.76 28.17
C GLY A 183 6.67 2.69 28.65
N SER A 184 7.04 2.74 29.93
CA SER A 184 7.99 1.79 30.53
C SER A 184 7.32 0.50 31.03
N THR A 185 6.10 0.58 31.54
CA THR A 185 5.39 -0.55 32.19
C THR A 185 4.42 -1.27 31.26
N ALA A 186 3.83 -0.56 30.31
CA ALA A 186 2.80 -1.05 29.41
C ALA A 186 2.95 -0.43 28.01
N PRO A 187 4.03 -0.77 27.27
CA PRO A 187 4.32 -0.16 25.98
C PRO A 187 3.19 -0.34 24.94
N GLY A 188 2.49 -1.49 24.95
CA GLY A 188 1.34 -1.70 24.07
C GLY A 188 0.15 -0.77 24.34
N PHE A 189 -0.04 -0.35 25.59
CA PHE A 189 -1.07 0.61 25.95
C PHE A 189 -0.71 2.00 25.44
N LEU A 190 0.57 2.40 25.54
CA LEU A 190 1.05 3.66 24.99
C LEU A 190 0.90 3.71 23.46
N GLN A 191 1.25 2.61 22.77
CA GLN A 191 1.13 2.51 21.31
C GLN A 191 -0.31 2.78 20.84
N PHE A 192 -1.31 2.26 21.55
CA PHE A 192 -2.71 2.52 21.24
C PHE A 192 -3.05 4.03 21.25
N PHE A 193 -2.53 4.79 22.21
CA PHE A 193 -2.74 6.25 22.25
C PHE A 193 -1.94 6.98 21.17
N ILE A 194 -0.71 6.55 20.89
CA ILE A 194 0.11 7.12 19.82
C ILE A 194 -0.60 6.97 18.48
N ASP A 195 -1.16 5.79 18.18
CA ASP A 195 -1.89 5.56 16.94
C ASP A 195 -3.19 6.38 16.87
N LYS A 196 -3.89 6.55 18.01
CA LYS A 196 -5.06 7.45 18.13
C LYS A 196 -4.70 8.90 17.85
N PHE A 197 -3.59 9.36 18.41
CA PHE A 197 -3.08 10.69 18.17
C PHE A 197 -2.66 10.89 16.71
N ALA A 198 -1.98 9.91 16.12
CA ALA A 198 -1.50 9.96 14.74
C ALA A 198 -2.66 10.14 13.73
N GLN A 199 -3.84 9.57 13.97
CA GLN A 199 -5.00 9.72 13.09
C GLN A 199 -5.58 11.13 13.00
N VAL A 200 -5.26 12.02 13.93
CA VAL A 200 -5.64 13.43 13.83
C VAL A 200 -4.94 14.08 12.62
N PHE A 201 -3.77 13.55 12.21
CA PHE A 201 -3.02 14.08 11.08
C PHE A 201 -3.52 13.49 9.75
N PRO A 202 -3.88 14.33 8.76
CA PRO A 202 -4.34 13.86 7.46
C PRO A 202 -3.26 13.08 6.70
N ASP A 203 -1.98 13.44 6.84
CA ASP A 203 -0.83 12.70 6.26
C ASP A 203 -0.82 11.24 6.71
N TYR A 204 -1.07 10.99 8.00
CA TYR A 204 -1.09 9.63 8.53
C TYR A 204 -2.29 8.83 8.00
N ARG A 205 -3.47 9.45 7.88
CA ARG A 205 -4.64 8.79 7.29
C ARG A 205 -4.45 8.44 5.82
N GLU A 206 -3.79 9.31 5.06
CA GLU A 206 -3.44 9.04 3.66
C GLU A 206 -2.42 7.90 3.55
N ARG A 207 -1.42 7.87 4.43
CA ARG A 207 -0.46 6.75 4.53
C ARG A 207 -1.16 5.43 4.79
N VAL A 208 -2.00 5.34 5.81
CA VAL A 208 -2.75 4.12 6.15
C VAL A 208 -3.65 3.70 4.99
N LEU A 209 -4.41 4.63 4.40
CA LEU A 209 -5.25 4.32 3.23
C LEU A 209 -4.45 3.68 2.08
N ARG A 210 -3.30 4.29 1.75
CA ARG A 210 -2.42 3.82 0.68
C ARG A 210 -1.81 2.45 1.02
N HIS A 211 -1.38 2.27 2.26
CA HIS A 211 -0.83 1.03 2.79
C HIS A 211 -1.85 -0.12 2.70
N GLU A 212 -3.06 0.05 3.24
CA GLU A 212 -4.11 -0.97 3.23
C GLU A 212 -4.64 -1.26 1.81
N ALA A 213 -4.72 -0.23 0.96
CA ALA A 213 -5.10 -0.42 -0.45
C ALA A 213 -4.08 -1.30 -1.19
N ALA A 214 -2.80 -1.19 -0.86
CA ALA A 214 -1.76 -1.98 -1.51
C ALA A 214 -1.86 -3.45 -1.14
N HIS A 215 -2.10 -3.74 0.15
CA HIS A 215 -2.40 -5.08 0.63
C HIS A 215 -3.61 -5.70 -0.09
N LEU A 216 -4.72 -4.96 -0.18
CA LEU A 216 -5.93 -5.46 -0.83
C LEU A 216 -5.69 -5.73 -2.32
N LEU A 217 -5.06 -4.81 -3.05
CA LEU A 217 -4.77 -4.99 -4.48
C LEU A 217 -3.82 -6.16 -4.72
N ALA A 218 -2.71 -6.23 -3.98
CA ALA A 218 -1.73 -7.32 -4.10
C ALA A 218 -2.38 -8.67 -3.76
N GLY A 219 -3.13 -8.76 -2.66
CA GLY A 219 -3.87 -9.98 -2.30
C GLY A 219 -4.82 -10.42 -3.40
N TYR A 220 -5.61 -9.48 -3.94
CA TYR A 220 -6.56 -9.75 -5.01
C TYR A 220 -5.89 -10.27 -6.30
N LEU A 221 -4.83 -9.61 -6.75
CA LEU A 221 -4.08 -10.00 -7.94
C LEU A 221 -3.32 -11.33 -7.77
N MET A 222 -2.92 -11.67 -6.55
CA MET A 222 -2.27 -12.94 -6.21
C MET A 222 -3.27 -14.07 -5.92
N GLY A 223 -4.59 -13.80 -6.01
CA GLY A 223 -5.62 -14.81 -5.77
C GLY A 223 -5.71 -15.23 -4.30
N VAL A 224 -5.32 -14.33 -3.40
CA VAL A 224 -5.50 -14.44 -1.95
C VAL A 224 -6.79 -13.69 -1.60
N PRO A 225 -7.84 -14.38 -1.17
CA PRO A 225 -9.08 -13.73 -0.78
C PRO A 225 -8.82 -12.78 0.40
N VAL A 226 -9.43 -11.60 0.40
CA VAL A 226 -9.42 -10.64 1.51
C VAL A 226 -10.73 -10.79 2.27
N THR A 227 -10.75 -10.79 3.60
CA THR A 227 -12.01 -10.89 4.41
C THR A 227 -12.54 -9.55 4.87
N GLY A 228 -11.66 -8.59 5.04
CA GLY A 228 -12.00 -7.24 5.44
C GLY A 228 -10.80 -6.33 5.31
N PHE A 229 -11.08 -5.03 5.38
CA PHE A 229 -10.06 -4.05 5.68
C PHE A 229 -10.64 -3.12 6.74
N SER A 230 -9.79 -2.66 7.65
CA SER A 230 -10.15 -1.63 8.59
C SER A 230 -9.13 -0.51 8.50
N LEU A 231 -9.63 0.71 8.32
CA LEU A 231 -8.83 1.93 8.40
C LEU A 231 -8.78 2.48 9.85
N ASP A 232 -9.45 1.79 10.79
CA ASP A 232 -9.56 2.19 12.20
C ASP A 232 -8.43 1.59 13.07
N ILE A 233 -8.06 2.33 14.11
CA ILE A 233 -6.86 2.18 14.95
C ILE A 233 -6.79 0.86 15.70
N GLY A 234 -5.59 0.27 15.81
CA GLY A 234 -5.36 -1.02 16.49
C GLY A 234 -6.00 -2.21 15.78
N LYS A 235 -6.66 -1.94 14.65
CA LYS A 235 -7.19 -2.87 13.66
C LYS A 235 -6.83 -2.39 12.25
N ALA A 236 -5.83 -1.51 12.11
CA ALA A 236 -5.27 -1.12 10.82
C ALA A 236 -4.51 -2.35 10.32
N HIS A 237 -5.28 -3.17 9.64
CA HIS A 237 -4.90 -4.45 9.09
C HIS A 237 -5.97 -4.79 8.06
N THR A 238 -5.56 -5.05 6.83
CA THR A 238 -6.38 -5.88 5.95
C THR A 238 -6.44 -7.25 6.58
N ASP A 239 -7.58 -7.58 7.19
CA ASP A 239 -7.92 -8.95 7.53
C ASP A 239 -7.98 -9.70 6.20
N PHE A 240 -6.86 -10.25 5.75
CA PHE A 240 -6.86 -11.21 4.65
C PHE A 240 -7.80 -12.35 5.03
N ALA A 241 -8.39 -13.06 4.06
CA ALA A 241 -8.95 -14.37 4.37
C ALA A 241 -7.81 -15.27 4.78
N GLU A 242 -7.54 -15.18 6.07
CA GLU A 242 -6.68 -16.02 6.82
C GLU A 242 -7.09 -17.48 6.63
N ALA A 243 -8.26 -17.85 6.11
CA ALA A 243 -8.46 -19.25 5.73
C ALA A 243 -7.56 -19.79 4.61
N LYS A 244 -6.90 -18.97 3.77
CA LYS A 244 -5.80 -19.47 2.91
C LYS A 244 -4.44 -19.25 3.57
N LEU A 245 -4.28 -18.13 4.30
CA LEU A 245 -3.10 -17.81 5.11
C LEU A 245 -3.00 -18.73 6.34
N GLN A 246 -3.78 -18.52 7.41
CA GLN A 246 -3.93 -19.36 8.61
C GLN A 246 -4.16 -20.85 8.34
N ARG A 247 -5.01 -21.28 7.41
CA ARG A 247 -5.20 -22.74 7.20
C ARG A 247 -3.92 -23.41 6.67
N ARG A 248 -3.21 -22.78 5.74
CA ARG A 248 -1.90 -23.28 5.25
C ARG A 248 -0.73 -22.99 6.20
N LEU A 249 -0.86 -21.94 7.01
CA LEU A 249 0.00 -21.64 8.14
C LEU A 249 -0.16 -22.71 9.25
N ILE A 250 -1.37 -23.25 9.45
CA ILE A 250 -1.68 -24.34 10.40
C ILE A 250 -1.17 -25.69 9.88
N GLU A 251 -1.15 -25.92 8.55
CA GLU A 251 -0.62 -27.13 7.89
C GLU A 251 0.93 -27.28 7.95
N GLN A 252 1.58 -26.54 8.85
CA GLN A 252 2.98 -26.64 9.31
C GLN A 252 4.11 -26.40 8.27
N ARG A 253 3.88 -26.49 6.94
CA ARG A 253 4.89 -26.14 5.92
C ARG A 253 4.31 -25.52 4.66
N LEU A 254 4.94 -24.45 4.19
CA LEU A 254 4.63 -23.75 2.95
C LEU A 254 5.60 -24.15 1.83
N ASN A 255 5.08 -24.30 0.62
CA ASN A 255 5.90 -24.49 -0.58
C ASN A 255 6.58 -23.17 -1.01
N GLU A 256 7.66 -23.24 -1.80
CA GLU A 256 8.41 -22.03 -2.20
C GLU A 256 7.53 -21.00 -2.93
N THR A 257 6.63 -21.45 -3.80
CA THR A 257 5.69 -20.58 -4.54
C THR A 257 4.66 -19.91 -3.62
N GLU A 258 4.27 -20.58 -2.54
CA GLU A 258 3.34 -20.02 -1.56
C GLU A 258 4.03 -19.00 -0.67
N VAL A 259 5.27 -19.30 -0.28
CA VAL A 259 6.13 -18.34 0.43
C VAL A 259 6.30 -17.08 -0.41
N ASP A 260 6.57 -17.21 -1.72
CA ASP A 260 6.69 -16.08 -2.64
C ASP A 260 5.39 -15.27 -2.73
N GLN A 261 4.25 -15.93 -2.90
CA GLN A 261 2.95 -15.26 -2.95
C GLN A 261 2.64 -14.48 -1.68
N LEU A 262 2.84 -15.12 -0.53
CA LEU A 262 2.53 -14.53 0.77
C LEU A 262 3.53 -13.43 1.13
N ALA A 263 4.79 -13.55 0.74
CA ALA A 263 5.80 -12.52 0.93
C ALA A 263 5.44 -11.23 0.16
N LEU A 264 4.93 -11.35 -1.07
CA LEU A 264 4.44 -10.21 -1.84
C LEU A 264 3.26 -9.52 -1.14
N VAL A 265 2.27 -10.31 -0.70
CA VAL A 265 1.10 -9.76 -0.01
C VAL A 265 1.50 -9.07 1.30
N ALA A 266 2.42 -9.67 2.07
CA ALA A 266 2.93 -9.10 3.32
C ALA A 266 3.70 -7.79 3.10
N MET A 267 4.48 -7.67 2.02
CA MET A 267 5.28 -6.47 1.77
C MET A 267 4.57 -5.38 0.97
N ALA A 268 3.31 -5.59 0.55
CA ALA A 268 2.59 -4.67 -0.32
C ALA A 268 2.37 -3.29 0.32
N GLY A 269 1.94 -3.24 1.59
CA GLY A 269 1.72 -2.01 2.35
C GLY A 269 2.99 -1.18 2.50
N ALA A 270 4.05 -1.79 3.07
CA ALA A 270 5.38 -1.17 3.16
C ALA A 270 5.92 -0.66 1.82
N SER A 271 5.71 -1.41 0.72
CA SER A 271 6.16 -1.02 -0.62
C SER A 271 5.45 0.25 -1.13
N ALA A 272 4.14 0.34 -0.92
CA ALA A 272 3.37 1.51 -1.32
C ALA A 272 3.77 2.78 -0.57
N GLU A 273 4.08 2.65 0.73
CA GLU A 273 4.66 3.74 1.50
C GLU A 273 6.05 4.13 0.97
N ALA A 274 6.92 3.15 0.73
CA ALA A 274 8.30 3.37 0.27
C ALA A 274 8.39 4.06 -1.11
N MET A 275 7.37 3.89 -1.97
CA MET A 275 7.26 4.60 -3.25
C MET A 275 6.88 6.07 -3.09
N LYS A 276 6.11 6.42 -2.04
CA LYS A 276 5.54 7.78 -1.87
C LYS A 276 6.29 8.62 -0.85
N TYR A 277 6.85 8.01 0.19
CA TYR A 277 7.44 8.67 1.34
C TYR A 277 8.90 8.27 1.53
N ASP A 278 9.66 9.15 2.19
CA ASP A 278 11.09 8.89 2.46
C ASP A 278 11.29 7.92 3.65
N GLU A 279 10.25 7.77 4.48
CA GLU A 279 10.22 6.89 5.64
C GLU A 279 8.92 6.07 5.63
N VAL A 280 9.07 4.77 5.90
CA VAL A 280 8.00 3.78 6.00
C VAL A 280 7.62 3.60 7.47
N LEU A 281 6.36 3.86 7.81
CA LEU A 281 5.89 3.83 9.21
C LEU A 281 5.19 2.51 9.57
N GLY A 282 4.40 1.94 8.66
CA GLY A 282 3.52 0.79 8.93
C GLY A 282 4.16 -0.59 8.86
N GLN A 283 5.45 -0.72 8.56
CA GLN A 283 6.06 -2.01 8.16
C GLN A 283 6.30 -3.04 9.27
N ASN A 284 6.08 -2.72 10.55
CA ASN A 284 6.46 -3.63 11.65
C ASN A 284 5.63 -4.92 11.65
N ALA A 285 4.32 -4.81 11.40
CA ALA A 285 3.42 -5.95 11.28
C ALA A 285 3.77 -6.77 10.03
N ASP A 286 3.91 -6.10 8.88
CA ASP A 286 4.32 -6.68 7.59
C ASP A 286 5.59 -7.53 7.69
N MET A 287 6.62 -6.97 8.32
CA MET A 287 7.91 -7.67 8.51
C MET A 287 7.79 -8.87 9.45
N SER A 288 6.96 -8.75 10.50
CA SER A 288 6.69 -9.86 11.42
C SER A 288 5.94 -11.00 10.73
N ASP A 289 5.00 -10.66 9.84
CA ASP A 289 4.29 -11.63 9.01
C ASP A 289 5.21 -12.27 7.98
N LEU A 290 6.04 -11.48 7.30
CA LEU A 290 7.06 -11.99 6.39
C LEU A 290 8.01 -12.97 7.10
N GLN A 291 8.49 -12.63 8.29
CA GLN A 291 9.32 -13.53 9.10
C GLN A 291 8.59 -14.83 9.43
N ARG A 292 7.32 -14.75 9.84
CA ARG A 292 6.49 -15.93 10.13
C ARG A 292 6.30 -16.82 8.90
N ILE A 293 6.13 -16.23 7.72
CA ILE A 293 6.03 -16.92 6.44
C ILE A 293 7.36 -17.62 6.11
N MET A 294 8.49 -16.92 6.20
CA MET A 294 9.82 -17.47 5.92
C MET A 294 10.18 -18.63 6.86
N LEU A 295 9.84 -18.53 8.14
CA LEU A 295 10.09 -19.60 9.13
C LEU A 295 9.32 -20.89 8.85
N ARG A 296 8.20 -20.81 8.11
CA ARG A 296 7.36 -21.96 7.74
C ARG A 296 7.64 -22.49 6.33
N SER A 297 8.60 -21.88 5.63
CA SER A 297 9.09 -22.39 4.35
C SER A 297 9.60 -23.82 4.50
N SER A 298 9.23 -24.70 3.57
CA SER A 298 9.75 -26.07 3.50
C SER A 298 11.28 -26.10 3.33
N LYS A 299 11.84 -25.08 2.68
CA LYS A 299 13.28 -24.85 2.55
C LYS A 299 13.74 -23.76 3.51
N LYS A 300 14.66 -24.11 4.40
CA LYS A 300 15.26 -23.16 5.34
C LYS A 300 16.05 -22.10 4.57
N MET A 301 15.85 -20.84 4.93
CA MET A 301 16.56 -19.69 4.35
C MET A 301 17.66 -19.23 5.30
N ASP A 302 18.84 -18.94 4.77
CA ASP A 302 19.87 -18.20 5.51
C ASP A 302 19.53 -16.70 5.60
N ASP A 303 20.30 -15.94 6.37
CA ASP A 303 20.05 -14.52 6.61
C ASP A 303 20.12 -13.69 5.32
N ALA A 304 21.03 -14.04 4.41
CA ALA A 304 21.17 -13.35 3.13
C ALA A 304 19.96 -13.61 2.22
N GLN A 305 19.42 -14.82 2.23
CA GLN A 305 18.21 -15.21 1.51
C GLN A 305 16.98 -14.52 2.09
N GLN A 306 16.87 -14.37 3.42
CA GLN A 306 15.78 -13.64 4.06
C GLN A 306 15.81 -12.14 3.74
N GLN A 307 16.99 -11.53 3.76
CA GLN A 307 17.16 -10.14 3.32
C GLN A 307 16.85 -9.98 1.82
N ASN A 308 17.27 -10.95 1.00
CA ASN A 308 16.92 -10.94 -0.42
C ASN A 308 15.43 -11.11 -0.66
N MET A 309 14.75 -11.97 0.11
CA MET A 309 13.30 -12.14 0.05
C MET A 309 12.58 -10.81 0.28
N THR A 310 12.99 -10.07 1.30
CA THR A 310 12.42 -8.74 1.60
C THR A 310 12.61 -7.79 0.41
N ARG A 311 13.84 -7.69 -0.13
CA ARG A 311 14.14 -6.81 -1.28
C ARG A 311 13.38 -7.22 -2.54
N TRP A 312 13.31 -8.52 -2.82
CA TRP A 312 12.59 -9.05 -3.97
C TRP A 312 11.09 -8.78 -3.85
N ALA A 313 10.50 -9.06 -2.69
CA ALA A 313 9.09 -8.84 -2.46
C ALA A 313 8.73 -7.36 -2.62
N VAL A 314 9.53 -6.45 -2.06
CA VAL A 314 9.32 -5.00 -2.24
C VAL A 314 9.44 -4.59 -3.70
N TYR A 315 10.50 -5.04 -4.38
CA TYR A 315 10.72 -4.72 -5.79
C TYR A 315 9.52 -5.11 -6.65
N GLU A 316 9.03 -6.32 -6.45
CA GLU A 316 7.93 -6.86 -7.21
C GLU A 316 6.60 -6.19 -6.86
N CYS A 317 6.36 -5.88 -5.58
CA CYS A 317 5.20 -5.09 -5.19
C CYS A 317 5.21 -3.69 -5.81
N CYS A 318 6.37 -3.02 -5.84
CA CYS A 318 6.49 -1.71 -6.48
C CYS A 318 6.16 -1.78 -7.98
N ARG A 319 6.60 -2.86 -8.66
CA ARG A 319 6.23 -3.12 -10.06
C ARG A 319 4.74 -3.37 -10.20
N LEU A 320 4.17 -4.26 -9.39
CA LEU A 320 2.74 -4.57 -9.40
C LEU A 320 1.90 -3.31 -9.19
N LEU A 321 2.24 -2.47 -8.21
CA LEU A 321 1.51 -1.22 -7.95
C LEU A 321 1.68 -0.19 -9.08
N SER A 322 2.81 -0.23 -9.80
CA SER A 322 3.02 0.62 -10.98
C SER A 322 2.23 0.13 -12.20
N ASP A 323 2.27 -1.19 -12.45
CA ASP A 323 1.58 -1.87 -13.54
C ASP A 323 0.05 -1.70 -13.43
N TYR A 324 -0.48 -1.76 -12.20
CA TYR A 324 -1.91 -1.61 -11.87
C TYR A 324 -2.22 -0.27 -11.19
N SER A 325 -1.53 0.81 -11.59
CA SER A 325 -1.66 2.12 -10.94
C SER A 325 -3.06 2.72 -11.04
N ALA A 326 -3.78 2.51 -12.15
CA ALA A 326 -5.14 3.01 -12.31
C ALA A 326 -6.11 2.32 -11.34
N GLU A 327 -6.03 1.00 -11.25
CA GLU A 327 -6.81 0.18 -10.32
C GLU A 327 -6.50 0.53 -8.88
N TYR A 328 -5.22 0.80 -8.59
CA TYR A 328 -4.76 1.18 -7.27
C TYR A 328 -5.34 2.53 -6.81
N GLU A 329 -5.39 3.53 -7.69
CA GLU A 329 -6.00 4.82 -7.38
C GLU A 329 -7.54 4.72 -7.27
N ALA A 330 -8.19 3.91 -8.11
CA ALA A 330 -9.63 3.64 -8.01
C ALA A 330 -9.98 2.93 -6.69
N LEU A 331 -9.16 1.97 -6.27
CA LEU A 331 -9.29 1.28 -5.00
C LEU A 331 -9.12 2.23 -3.82
N GLN A 332 -8.09 3.10 -3.83
CA GLN A 332 -7.90 4.11 -2.79
C GLN A 332 -9.13 5.03 -2.69
N ALA A 333 -9.73 5.44 -3.81
CA ALA A 333 -10.95 6.24 -3.82
C ALA A 333 -12.15 5.49 -3.18
N ALA A 334 -12.35 4.22 -3.55
CA ALA A 334 -13.39 3.38 -2.97
C ALA A 334 -13.19 3.17 -1.46
N MET A 335 -11.98 2.85 -1.01
CA MET A 335 -11.66 2.67 0.41
C MET A 335 -11.79 3.96 1.21
N LYS A 336 -11.43 5.12 0.62
CA LYS A 336 -11.60 6.44 1.25
C LYS A 336 -13.07 6.76 1.54
N SER A 337 -13.97 6.29 0.68
CA SER A 337 -15.43 6.41 0.87
C SER A 337 -16.01 5.41 1.89
N ARG A 338 -15.17 4.54 2.49
CA ARG A 338 -15.58 3.44 3.39
C ARG A 338 -16.56 2.46 2.72
N SER A 339 -16.39 2.24 1.41
CA SER A 339 -17.15 1.24 0.66
C SER A 339 -16.86 -0.18 1.16
N SER A 340 -17.77 -1.13 0.91
CA SER A 340 -17.55 -2.54 1.25
C SER A 340 -16.44 -3.17 0.41
N VAL A 341 -15.91 -4.32 0.86
CA VAL A 341 -14.86 -5.05 0.10
C VAL A 341 -15.34 -5.44 -1.31
N ALA A 342 -16.61 -5.83 -1.45
CA ALA A 342 -17.21 -6.16 -2.75
C ALA A 342 -17.20 -4.96 -3.71
N GLU A 343 -17.48 -3.76 -3.20
CA GLU A 343 -17.43 -2.51 -3.97
C GLU A 343 -16.00 -2.11 -4.35
N CYS A 344 -15.03 -2.32 -3.44
CA CYS A 344 -13.61 -2.17 -3.75
C CYS A 344 -13.15 -3.12 -4.87
N ILE A 345 -13.58 -4.38 -4.83
CA ILE A 345 -13.28 -5.36 -5.90
C ILE A 345 -13.93 -4.93 -7.22
N ARG A 346 -15.17 -4.44 -7.18
CA ARG A 346 -15.84 -3.88 -8.36
C ARG A 346 -15.04 -2.72 -8.95
N ALA A 347 -14.53 -1.81 -8.14
CA ALA A 347 -13.71 -0.70 -8.60
C ALA A 347 -12.43 -1.16 -9.32
N ILE A 348 -11.77 -2.21 -8.83
CA ILE A 348 -10.57 -2.79 -9.45
C ILE A 348 -10.89 -3.38 -10.83
N GLU A 349 -11.99 -4.13 -10.95
CA GLU A 349 -12.38 -4.80 -12.21
C GLU A 349 -12.94 -3.83 -13.26
N LEU A 350 -13.65 -2.77 -12.85
CA LEU A 350 -14.17 -1.76 -13.77
C LEU A 350 -13.09 -0.85 -14.35
N THR A 351 -12.04 -0.59 -13.59
CA THR A 351 -10.92 0.26 -14.05
C THR A 351 -10.08 -0.50 -15.06
N GLY A 352 -9.56 0.11 -16.13
CA GLY A 352 -8.63 -0.58 -17.06
C GLY A 352 -9.23 -1.66 -17.98
N SER A 353 -10.56 -1.87 -17.96
CA SER A 353 -11.29 -2.75 -18.90
C SER A 353 -11.62 -2.04 -20.22
N SER A 354 -10.60 -1.44 -20.86
CA SER A 354 -10.71 -0.74 -22.16
C SER A 354 -10.09 -1.52 -23.30
#